data_AF-I0AH31-F1
#
_entry.id   AF-I0AH31-F1
#
_cell.length_a   1.000
_cell.length_b   1.000
_cell.length_c   1.000
_cell.angle_alpha   90.00
_cell.angle_beta   90.00
_cell.angle_gamma   90.00
#
_symmetry.space_group_name_H-M   'P 1'
#
loop_
_entity.id
_entity.type
_entity.pdbx_description
1 polymer ?
#
loop_
_entity_poly.entity_id
_entity_poly.type
_entity_poly.pdbx_seq_one_letter_code
_entity_poly.pdbx_strand_id
1 'polypeptide(L)' 'MKTKVIITLVLIGIFILFVIQNIEVVNIHFLFFSFPVSQVLLLFIVFAIGIIIGMMLPGLLSNKNKTSEVSDK' A
#
# COMPACT_ATOMS: atom_id res chain seq x y z
N MET A 1 17.21 -16.79 18.34
CA MET A 1 15.92 -17.42 17.96
C MET A 1 14.75 -16.92 18.80
N LYS A 2 14.86 -16.85 20.14
CA LYS A 2 13.77 -16.37 21.03
C LYS A 2 13.30 -14.95 20.68
N THR A 3 14.21 -14.01 20.43
CA THR A 3 13.86 -12.62 20.06
C THR A 3 13.05 -12.53 18.77
N LYS A 4 13.38 -13.32 17.73
CA LYS A 4 12.58 -13.36 16.49
C LYS A 4 11.16 -13.86 16.77
N VAL A 5 11.01 -14.91 17.57
CA VAL A 5 9.69 -15.44 17.96
C VAL A 5 8.88 -14.41 18.74
N ILE A 6 9.51 -13.73 19.71
CA ILE A 6 8.87 -12.66 20.49
C ILE A 6 8.44 -11.49 19.59
N ILE A 7 9.30 -11.05 18.68
CA ILE A 7 8.97 -9.98 17.73
C ILE A 7 7.80 -10.40 16.84
N THR A 8 7.82 -11.62 16.29
CA THR A 8 6.73 -12.13 15.46
C THR A 8 5.42 -12.19 16.24
N LEU A 9 5.44 -12.65 17.50
CA LEU A 9 4.25 -12.72 18.35
C LEU A 9 3.69 -11.31 18.64
N VAL A 10 4.56 -10.35 18.93
CA VAL A 10 4.18 -8.94 19.11
C VAL A 10 3.55 -8.38 17.83
N LEU A 11 4.17 -8.64 16.67
CA LEU A 11 3.63 -8.19 15.37
C LEU A 11 2.24 -8.77 15.09
N ILE A 12 2.04 -10.06 15.38
CA ILE A 12 0.74 -10.72 15.24
C ILE A 12 -0.29 -10.07 16.18
N GLY A 13 0.08 -9.83 17.44
CA GLY A 13 -0.80 -9.17 18.40
C GLY A 13 -1.21 -7.76 17.94
N ILE A 14 -0.26 -6.96 17.48
CA ILE A 14 -0.52 -5.62 16.93
C ILE A 14 -1.42 -5.71 15.69
N PHE A 15 -1.18 -6.67 14.80
CA PHE A 15 -1.99 -6.89 13.61
C PHE A 15 -3.44 -7.23 13.95
N ILE A 16 -3.66 -8.11 14.92
CA ILE A 16 -5.00 -8.47 15.39
C ILE A 16 -5.70 -7.24 15.99
N LEU A 17 -5.00 -6.48 16.84
CA LEU A 17 -5.56 -5.24 17.42
C LEU A 17 -5.93 -4.23 16.33
N PHE A 18 -5.07 -4.06 15.33
CA PHE A 18 -5.34 -3.22 14.17
C PHE A 18 -6.61 -3.66 13.44
N VAL A 19 -6.78 -4.96 13.16
CA VAL A 19 -7.97 -5.48 12.49
C VAL A 19 -9.22 -5.24 13.32
N ILE A 20 -9.21 -5.59 14.61
CA ILE A 20 -10.37 -5.43 15.50
C ILE A 20 -10.78 -3.96 15.61
N GLN A 21 -9.82 -3.05 15.76
CA GLN A 21 -10.11 -1.61 15.84
C GLN A 21 -10.70 -1.03 14.56
N ASN A 22 -10.48 -1.67 13.41
CA ASN A 22 -10.89 -1.17 12.11
C ASN A 22 -11.98 -2.04 11.45
N ILE A 23 -12.61 -2.94 12.21
CA ILE A 23 -13.62 -3.87 11.66
C ILE A 23 -14.94 -3.20 11.29
N GLU A 24 -15.13 -1.95 11.72
CA GLU A 24 -16.33 -1.16 11.44
C GLU A 24 -16.64 -1.12 9.94
N VAL A 25 -17.93 -1.24 9.63
CA VAL A 25 -18.44 -1.14 8.26
C VAL A 25 -18.72 0.32 7.96
N VAL A 26 -18.02 0.85 6.96
CA VAL A 26 -18.20 2.22 6.48
C VAL A 26 -18.95 2.20 5.15
N ASN A 27 -19.84 3.17 4.95
CA ASN A 27 -20.53 3.35 3.68
C ASN A 27 -19.70 4.29 2.80
N ILE A 28 -19.22 3.78 1.67
CA ILE A 28 -18.52 4.58 0.68
C ILE A 28 -19.55 5.15 -0.27
N HIS A 29 -19.54 6.46 -0.45
CA HIS A 29 -20.33 7.14 -1.47
C HIS A 29 -19.45 7.45 -2.67
N PHE A 30 -19.76 6.86 -3.82
CA PHE A 30 -19.04 7.06 -5.06
C PHE A 30 -19.97 7.55 -6.16
N LEU A 31 -19.77 8.79 -6.60
CA LEU A 31 -20.52 9.51 -7.66
C LEU A 31 -22.05 9.32 -7.62
N PHE A 32 -22.57 8.16 -8.05
CA PHE A 32 -24.00 7.84 -8.15
C PHE A 32 -24.45 6.67 -7.28
N PHE A 33 -23.55 5.96 -6.61
CA PHE A 33 -23.87 4.79 -5.80
C PHE A 33 -23.16 4.82 -4.45
N SER A 34 -23.71 4.08 -3.50
CA SER A 34 -23.07 3.88 -2.20
C SER A 34 -23.11 2.42 -1.84
N PHE A 35 -22.05 1.93 -1.21
CA PHE A 35 -22.00 0.55 -0.76
C PHE A 35 -21.23 0.43 0.56
N PRO A 36 -21.64 -0.50 1.43
CA PRO A 36 -20.95 -0.79 2.67
C PRO A 36 -19.68 -1.61 2.40
N VAL A 37 -18.60 -1.27 3.09
CA VAL A 37 -17.35 -2.04 3.08
C VAL A 37 -16.70 -1.98 4.45
N SER A 38 -16.04 -3.05 4.89
CA SER A 38 -15.28 -3.00 6.16
C SER A 38 -14.08 -2.05 6.01
N GLN A 39 -13.84 -1.19 7.00
CA GLN A 39 -12.74 -0.23 6.97
C GLN A 39 -11.36 -0.89 6.83
N VAL A 40 -11.13 -2.04 7.47
CA VAL A 40 -9.91 -2.86 7.24
C VAL A 40 -9.71 -3.16 5.75
N LEU A 41 -10.75 -3.69 5.08
CA LEU A 41 -10.67 -4.03 3.67
C LEU A 41 -10.42 -2.80 2.79
N LEU A 42 -11.09 -1.69 3.09
CA LEU A 42 -10.86 -0.41 2.40
C LEU A 42 -9.39 0.01 2.50
N LEU A 43 -8.82 -0.04 3.71
CA LEU A 43 -7.43 0.36 3.96
C LEU A 43 -6.44 -0.50 3.18
N PHE A 44 -6.66 -1.82 3.11
CA PHE A 44 -5.84 -2.72 2.28
C PHE A 44 -5.97 -2.44 0.78
N ILE A 45 -7.18 -2.18 0.28
CA ILE A 45 -7.40 -1.86 -1.14
C ILE A 45 -6.67 -0.57 -1.51
N VAL A 46 -6.85 0.50 -0.73
CA VAL A 46 -6.20 1.79 -0.99
C VAL A 46 -4.68 1.66 -0.91
N PHE A 47 -4.17 0.92 0.07
CA PHE A 47 -2.74 0.64 0.20
C PHE A 47 -2.18 -0.12 -1.01
N ALA A 48 -2.86 -1.17 -1.46
CA ALA A 48 -2.46 -1.94 -2.63
C ALA A 48 -2.44 -1.09 -3.91
N ILE A 49 -3.49 -0.28 -4.13
CA ILE A 49 -3.54 0.67 -5.25
C ILE A 49 -2.37 1.66 -5.18
N GLY A 50 -2.10 2.22 -3.99
CA GLY A 50 -0.97 3.11 -3.76
C GLY A 50 0.39 2.48 -4.10
N ILE A 51 0.62 1.21 -3.70
CA ILE A 51 1.82 0.46 -4.07
C ILE A 51 1.93 0.30 -5.59
N ILE A 52 0.84 -0.14 -6.24
CA ILE A 52 0.84 -0.36 -7.69
C ILE A 52 1.17 0.94 -8.43
N ILE A 53 0.51 2.05 -8.09
CA ILE A 53 0.78 3.37 -8.67
C ILE A 53 2.24 3.78 -8.40
N GLY A 54 2.71 3.64 -7.15
CA GLY A 54 4.06 3.99 -6.76
C GLY A 54 5.14 3.17 -7.49
N MET A 55 4.89 1.89 -7.75
CA MET A 55 5.79 1.03 -8.52
C MET A 55 5.80 1.39 -10.01
N MET A 56 4.68 1.87 -10.55
CA MET A 56 4.58 2.31 -11.94
C MET A 56 5.24 3.69 -12.16
N LEU A 57 5.28 4.54 -11.13
CA LEU A 57 5.75 5.93 -11.20
C LEU A 57 7.17 6.09 -11.80
N PRO A 58 8.19 5.29 -11.44
CA PRO A 58 9.51 5.37 -12.06
C PRO A 58 9.51 5.06 -13.56
N GLY A 59 8.65 4.15 -14.03
CA GLY A 59 8.53 3.83 -15.45
C GLY A 59 7.89 4.95 -16.28
N LEU A 60 7.00 5.73 -15.65
CA LEU A 60 6.35 6.90 -16.26
C LEU A 60 7.20 8.17 -16.19
N LEU A 61 7.99 8.35 -15.13
CA LEU A 61 8.83 9.55 -14.92
C LEU A 61 10.29 9.39 -15.37
N SER A 62 10.70 8.20 -15.80
CA SER A 62 12.04 7.94 -16.34
C SER A 62 12.21 8.56 -17.74
N ASN A 63 12.22 9.90 -17.81
CA ASN A 63 12.69 10.63 -18.97
C ASN A 63 14.20 10.38 -19.13
N LYS A 64 14.59 9.63 -20.17
CA LYS A 64 15.99 9.34 -20.49
C LYS A 64 16.68 10.62 -20.97
N ASN A 65 17.27 11.38 -20.06
CA ASN A 65 18.36 12.27 -20.43
C ASN A 65 19.66 11.44 -20.47
N LYS A 66 19.78 10.59 -21.49
CA LYS A 66 21.06 10.03 -21.95
C LYS A 66 21.26 10.44 -23.40
N THR A 67 21.53 11.73 -23.59
CA THR A 67 22.02 12.28 -24.85
C THR A 67 23.37 12.92 -24.55
N SER A 68 24.41 12.37 -25.20
CA SER A 68 25.73 12.97 -25.45
C SER A 68 26.86 12.81 -24.41
N GLU A 69 27.42 11.60 -24.30
CA GLU A 69 28.85 11.41 -23.91
C GLU A 69 29.49 10.29 -24.75
N VAL A 70 29.22 10.28 -26.06
CA VAL A 70 29.97 9.46 -27.04
C VAL A 70 30.30 10.34 -28.23
N SER A 71 31.24 11.27 -28.06
CA SER A 71 31.87 11.98 -29.17
C SER A 71 33.33 12.37 -28.90
N ASP A 72 34.00 11.74 -27.94
CA ASP A 72 35.44 11.85 -27.75
C ASP A 72 36.07 10.44 -27.71
N LYS A 73 36.24 9.85 -28.88
CA LYS A 73 37.26 8.84 -29.18
C LYS A 73 37.68 8.91 -30.63
#